data_AF-A0A8S4S8H3-F1
#
_entry.id   AF-A0A8S4S8H3-F1
#
_cell.length_a   1.000
_cell.length_b   1.000
_cell.length_c   1.000
_cell.angle_alpha   90.00
_cell.angle_beta   90.00
_cell.angle_gamma   90.00
#
_symmetry.space_group_name_H-M   'P 1'
#
loop_
_entity.id
_entity.type
_entity.pdbx_description
1 polymer ?
#
loop_
_entity_poly.entity_id
_entity_poly.type
_entity_poly.pdbx_seq_one_letter_code
_entity_poly.pdbx_strand_id
1 'polypeptide(L)'
;MTPEQRAKIHKHFEELGMECMEEYEISESDISDLREKKLPSGENAPCFLACIMKKVGVLDDAGMLQKETALELAAKIFNDKEELNIIHDYLHSCSAGK
;
A
#
# COMPACT_ATOMS: atom_id res chain seq x y z
N MET A 1 4.40 14.82 -5.11
CA MET A 1 3.90 14.55 -3.75
C MET A 1 4.44 15.57 -2.75
N THR A 2 3.56 16.30 -2.07
CA THR A 2 3.90 17.29 -1.03
C THR A 2 4.15 16.62 0.34
N PRO A 3 4.76 17.32 1.31
CA PRO A 3 4.91 16.83 2.68
C PRO A 3 3.57 16.47 3.34
N GLU A 4 2.52 17.24 3.08
CA GLU A 4 1.18 17.03 3.66
C GLU A 4 0.53 15.77 3.08
N GLN A 5 0.63 15.56 1.76
CA GLN A 5 0.17 14.33 1.11
C GLN A 5 0.89 13.12 1.69
N ARG A 6 2.22 13.22 1.87
CA ARG A 6 3.03 12.15 2.47
C ARG A 6 2.59 11.84 3.89
N ALA A 7 2.36 12.85 4.74
CA ALA A 7 1.91 12.66 6.11
C ALA A 7 0.53 11.99 6.18
N LYS A 8 -0.40 12.38 5.29
CA LYS A 8 -1.74 11.79 5.20
C LYS A 8 -1.68 10.31 4.79
N ILE A 9 -0.88 9.98 3.77
CA ILE A 9 -0.66 8.59 3.36
C ILE A 9 -0.05 7.81 4.53
N HIS A 10 1.03 8.33 5.13
CA HIS A 10 1.73 7.64 6.21
C HIS A 10 0.81 7.30 7.38
N LYS A 11 0.06 8.30 7.88
CA LYS A 11 -0.90 8.11 8.96
C LYS A 11 -1.95 7.04 8.63
N HIS A 12 -2.50 7.08 7.42
CA HIS A 12 -3.52 6.11 7.02
C HIS A 12 -2.98 4.67 6.99
N PHE A 13 -1.77 4.48 6.47
CA PHE A 13 -1.13 3.17 6.44
C PHE A 13 -0.69 2.69 7.83
N GLU A 14 -0.32 3.60 8.75
CA GLU A 14 -0.07 3.24 10.15
C GLU A 14 -1.34 2.76 10.86
N GLU A 15 -2.49 3.42 10.65
CA GLU A 15 -3.78 3.01 11.22
C GLU A 15 -4.17 1.59 10.74
N LEU A 16 -4.11 1.34 9.43
CA LEU A 16 -4.38 0.02 8.87
C LEU A 16 -3.36 -1.03 9.32
N GLY A 17 -2.09 -0.63 9.47
CA GLY A 17 -1.02 -1.49 9.96
C GLY A 17 -1.29 -1.95 11.39
N MET A 18 -1.77 -1.07 12.28
CA MET A 18 -2.16 -1.47 13.64
C MET A 18 -3.26 -2.53 13.65
N GLU A 19 -4.27 -2.40 12.79
CA GLU A 19 -5.33 -3.41 12.66
C GLU A 19 -4.77 -4.74 12.12
N CYS A 20 -3.90 -4.70 11.11
CA CYS A 20 -3.35 -5.92 10.51
C CYS A 20 -2.34 -6.65 11.40
N MET A 21 -1.71 -5.96 12.35
CA MET A 21 -0.81 -6.59 13.33
C MET A 21 -1.56 -7.51 14.30
N GLU A 22 -2.87 -7.35 14.47
CA GLU A 22 -3.68 -8.27 15.30
C GLU A 22 -3.74 -9.70 14.72
N GLU A 23 -3.65 -9.82 13.39
CA GLU A 23 -3.68 -11.11 12.67
C GLU A 23 -2.29 -11.57 12.21
N TYR A 24 -1.44 -10.61 11.80
CA TYR A 24 -0.15 -10.87 11.19
C TYR A 24 0.93 -10.05 11.90
N GLU A 25 1.35 -10.52 13.08
CA GLU A 25 2.43 -9.90 13.83
C GLU A 25 3.72 -9.85 12.99
N ILE A 26 4.34 -8.67 12.95
CA ILE A 26 5.64 -8.42 12.31
C ILE A 26 6.65 -7.95 13.35
N SER A 27 7.95 -8.10 13.06
CA SER A 27 9.00 -7.72 14.01
C SER A 27 9.23 -6.20 14.05
N GLU A 28 9.89 -5.71 15.10
CA GLU A 28 10.36 -4.32 15.14
C GLU A 28 11.29 -3.98 13.96
N SER A 29 12.08 -4.95 13.49
CA SER A 29 12.92 -4.79 12.30
C SER A 29 12.08 -4.55 11.05
N ASP A 30 11.00 -5.32 10.86
CA ASP A 30 10.08 -5.15 9.73
C ASP A 30 9.39 -3.78 9.80
N ILE A 31 8.99 -3.32 10.99
CA ILE A 31 8.42 -1.99 11.20
C ILE A 31 9.44 -0.90 10.84
N SER A 32 10.71 -1.07 11.24
CA SER A 32 11.79 -0.16 10.88
C SER A 32 12.00 -0.11 9.37
N ASP A 33 12.06 -1.27 8.70
CA ASP A 33 12.19 -1.36 7.25
C ASP A 33 11.04 -0.62 6.55
N LEU A 34 9.79 -0.84 6.98
CA LEU A 34 8.62 -0.17 6.42
C LEU A 34 8.67 1.35 6.59
N ARG A 35 9.09 1.85 7.77
CA ARG A 35 9.28 3.28 8.03
C ARG A 35 10.37 3.90 7.14
N GLU A 36 11.39 3.12 6.83
CA GLU A 36 12.46 3.47 5.88
C GLU A 36 12.07 3.22 4.41
N LYS A 37 10.83 2.78 4.14
CA LYS A 37 10.29 2.44 2.81
C LYS A 37 11.05 1.29 2.12
N LYS A 38 11.56 0.36 2.92
CA LYS A 38 12.16 -0.90 2.50
C LYS A 38 11.12 -2.01 2.58
N LEU A 39 11.34 -3.06 1.80
CA LEU A 39 10.53 -4.26 1.89
C LEU A 39 10.95 -5.04 3.15
N PRO A 40 10.02 -5.31 4.08
CA PRO A 40 10.29 -6.17 5.22
C PRO A 40 10.53 -7.62 4.77
N SER A 41 11.23 -8.39 5.60
CA SER A 41 11.69 -9.75 5.24
C SER A 41 11.25 -10.84 6.22
N GLY A 42 10.55 -10.48 7.30
CA GLY A 42 9.97 -11.43 8.23
C GLY A 42 8.96 -12.38 7.58
N GLU A 43 8.75 -13.54 8.20
CA GLU A 43 7.89 -14.61 7.70
C GLU A 43 6.45 -14.13 7.42
N ASN A 44 5.87 -13.35 8.33
CA ASN A 44 4.53 -12.80 8.20
C ASN A 44 4.46 -11.52 7.36
N ALA A 45 5.59 -10.94 6.97
CA ALA A 45 5.63 -9.63 6.32
C ALA A 45 4.83 -9.56 5.00
N PRO A 46 4.84 -10.59 4.13
CA PRO A 46 3.97 -10.63 2.95
C PRO A 46 2.48 -10.65 3.30
N CYS A 47 2.08 -11.40 4.33
CA CYS A 47 0.69 -11.51 4.79
C CYS A 47 0.21 -10.19 5.40
N PHE A 48 1.05 -9.55 6.20
CA PHE A 48 0.81 -8.23 6.76
C PHE A 48 0.58 -7.17 5.66
N LEU A 49 1.46 -7.13 4.65
CA LEU A 49 1.31 -6.23 3.51
C LEU A 49 0.03 -6.52 2.72
N ALA A 50 -0.29 -7.80 2.50
CA ALA A 50 -1.54 -8.18 1.84
C ALA A 50 -2.77 -7.72 2.63
N CYS A 51 -2.78 -7.86 3.95
CA CYS A 51 -3.86 -7.37 4.81
C CYS A 51 -4.08 -5.86 4.64
N ILE A 52 -3.02 -5.06 4.70
CA ILE A 52 -3.12 -3.60 4.51
C ILE A 52 -3.68 -3.29 3.12
N MET A 53 -3.15 -3.93 2.08
CA MET A 53 -3.57 -3.69 0.70
C MET A 53 -5.02 -4.13 0.44
N LYS A 54 -5.51 -5.16 1.13
CA LYS A 54 -6.93 -5.54 1.13
C LYS A 54 -7.80 -4.50 1.83
N LYS A 55 -7.43 -4.07 3.04
CA LYS A 55 -8.21 -3.08 3.80
C LYS A 55 -8.31 -1.72 3.09
N VAL A 56 -7.26 -1.31 2.41
CA VAL A 56 -7.29 -0.07 1.60
C VAL A 56 -8.04 -0.27 0.27
N GLY A 57 -8.33 -1.51 -0.13
CA GLY A 57 -9.09 -1.85 -1.34
C GLY A 57 -8.26 -1.98 -2.61
N VAL A 58 -6.93 -2.06 -2.50
CA VAL A 58 -6.01 -2.29 -3.63
C VAL A 58 -5.99 -3.76 -4.03
N LEU A 59 -6.18 -4.68 -3.07
CA LEU A 59 -6.38 -6.11 -3.32
C LEU A 59 -7.80 -6.52 -2.94
N ASP A 60 -8.37 -7.48 -3.67
CA ASP A 60 -9.58 -8.18 -3.21
C ASP A 60 -9.22 -9.39 -2.32
N ASP A 61 -10.25 -10.12 -1.87
CA ASP A 61 -10.08 -11.30 -1.02
C ASP A 61 -9.29 -12.42 -1.70
N ALA A 62 -9.35 -12.51 -3.03
CA ALA A 62 -8.57 -13.46 -3.83
C ALA A 62 -7.11 -13.02 -4.03
N GLY A 63 -6.72 -11.85 -3.53
CA GLY A 63 -5.38 -11.28 -3.70
C GLY A 63 -5.16 -10.66 -5.08
N MET A 64 -6.23 -10.34 -5.80
CA MET A 64 -6.17 -9.75 -7.14
C MET A 64 -6.20 -8.23 -7.06
N LEU A 65 -5.37 -7.59 -7.88
CA LEU A 65 -5.27 -6.13 -7.94
C LEU A 65 -6.56 -5.48 -8.45
N GLN A 66 -7.14 -4.62 -7.63
CA GLN A 66 -8.29 -3.78 -7.98
C GLN A 66 -7.80 -2.45 -8.55
N LYS A 67 -7.38 -2.48 -9.82
CA LYS A 67 -6.73 -1.33 -10.49
C LYS A 67 -7.57 -0.04 -10.43
N GLU A 68 -8.88 -0.15 -10.65
CA GLU A 68 -9.79 0.99 -10.66
C GLU A 68 -9.90 1.63 -9.27
N THR A 69 -10.12 0.82 -8.24
CA THR A 69 -10.12 1.28 -6.83
C THR A 69 -8.80 1.95 -6.44
N ALA A 70 -7.67 1.35 -6.83
CA ALA A 70 -6.34 1.91 -6.55
C ALA A 70 -6.14 3.29 -7.23
N LEU A 71 -6.65 3.47 -8.45
CA LEU A 71 -6.62 4.75 -9.16
C LEU A 71 -7.53 5.82 -8.55
N GLU A 72 -8.73 5.43 -8.11
CA GLU A 72 -9.63 6.35 -7.42
C GLU A 72 -9.04 6.84 -6.09
N LEU A 73 -8.36 5.95 -5.36
CA LEU A 73 -7.66 6.31 -4.13
C LEU A 73 -6.48 7.26 -4.40
N ALA A 74 -5.70 6.99 -5.45
CA ALA A 74 -4.65 7.89 -5.89
C ALA A 74 -5.19 9.27 -6.23
N ALA A 75 -6.30 9.36 -6.96
CA ALA A 75 -6.95 10.62 -7.34
C ALA A 75 -7.49 11.43 -6.14
N LYS A 76 -7.75 10.79 -4.98
CA LYS A 76 -8.11 11.50 -3.74
C LYS A 76 -6.92 12.19 -3.05
N ILE A 77 -5.70 11.83 -3.44
CA ILE A 77 -4.46 12.33 -2.83
C ILE A 77 -3.70 13.22 -3.81
N PHE A 78 -3.54 12.77 -5.05
CA PHE A 78 -2.79 13.42 -6.10
C PHE A 78 -3.73 14.17 -7.04
N ASN A 79 -3.48 15.47 -7.24
CA ASN A 79 -4.22 16.31 -8.19
C ASN A 79 -3.44 16.53 -9.50
N ASP A 80 -2.20 16.04 -9.56
CA ASP A 80 -1.33 16.17 -10.71
C ASP A 80 -1.56 15.02 -11.71
N LYS A 81 -1.78 15.37 -12.97
CA LYS A 81 -2.09 14.39 -14.02
C LYS A 81 -0.90 13.51 -14.37
N GLU A 82 0.33 14.03 -14.30
CA GLU A 82 1.52 13.23 -14.58
C GLU A 82 1.74 12.20 -13.47
N GLU A 83 1.56 12.59 -12.19
CA GLU A 83 1.61 11.65 -11.06
C GLU A 83 0.55 10.55 -11.19
N LEU A 84 -0.68 10.90 -11.57
CA LEU A 84 -1.75 9.91 -11.77
C LEU A 84 -1.46 8.96 -12.94
N ASN A 85 -0.86 9.45 -14.03
CA ASN A 85 -0.45 8.59 -15.14
C ASN A 85 0.67 7.62 -14.74
N ILE A 86 1.66 8.09 -13.97
CA ILE A 86 2.73 7.22 -13.45
C ILE A 86 2.14 6.10 -12.58
N ILE A 87 1.19 6.43 -11.71
CA ILE A 87 0.50 5.44 -10.86
C ILE A 87 -0.29 4.46 -11.72
N HIS A 88 -1.01 4.95 -12.73
CA HIS A 88 -1.75 4.10 -13.67
C HIS A 88 -0.86 3.09 -14.38
N ASP A 89 0.27 3.54 -14.91
CA ASP A 89 1.18 2.69 -15.67
C ASP A 89 1.85 1.66 -14.77
N TYR A 90 2.21 2.06 -13.54
CA TYR A 90 2.74 1.15 -12.53
C TYR A 90 1.72 0.07 -12.16
N LEU A 91 0.50 0.44 -11.81
CA LEU A 91 -0.57 -0.51 -11.49
C LEU A 91 -0.87 -1.46 -12.66
N HIS A 92 -0.85 -0.93 -13.89
CA HIS A 92 -1.02 -1.75 -15.07
C HIS A 92 0.09 -2.82 -15.18
N SER A 93 1.35 -2.43 -14.93
CA SER A 93 2.49 -3.36 -14.96
C SER A 93 2.39 -4.46 -13.89
N CYS A 94 1.83 -4.16 -12.71
CA CYS A 94 1.59 -5.13 -11.65
C CYS A 94 0.47 -6.13 -12.00
N SER A 95 -0.58 -5.69 -12.70
CA SER A 95 -1.70 -6.55 -13.12
C SER A 95 -1.42 -7.43 -14.34
N ALA A 96 -0.43 -7.06 -15.16
CA ALA A 96 -0.24 -7.64 -16.48
C ALA A 96 0.47 -9.01 -16.48
N GLY A 97 0.93 -9.51 -15.33
CA GLY A 97 1.52 -10.84 -15.17
C GLY A 97 2.83 -11.03 -15.94
N LYS A 98 3.95 -11.11 -15.21
CA LYS A 98 5.10 -11.91 -15.62
C LYS A 98 5.34 -12.99 -14.58
#